data_AF-A0A0D6ZZ31-F1
#
_entry.id   AF-A0A0D6ZZ31-F1
#
_cell.length_a   1.000
_cell.length_b   1.000
_cell.length_c   1.000
_cell.angle_alpha   90.00
_cell.angle_beta   90.00
_cell.angle_gamma   90.00
#
_symmetry.space_group_name_H-M   'P 1'
#
loop_
_entity.id
_entity.type
_entity.pdbx_description
1 polymer ?
#
loop_
_entity_poly.entity_id
_entity_poly.type
_entity_poly.pdbx_seq_one_letter_code
_entity_poly.pdbx_strand_id
1 'polypeptide(L)'
;MGQSHNCSYKASLRCSSALAQCRWALHCCPNICNSSSHLYADPNFSYTSGIWLANHDAQVAGRYVKFDLPALHHAAAKAMGARAVTSMTKISENLNRVFLLSFDNDTQAIVCFPTPFAGPAHYLTASEVATMDFLRRVGVPVPKVYAWCSRAEESDVGAEYILMENVHGKALDKMYEDEELDEQAVRTVGAVLEPLTRLRFQNYGSIYYTRDLPEDRRMPLQIDSLPEDVQVDDLCLGPATRNDCWFMERGEIAKVPRGPWSSADQLLFDIAGREQLWLTVFAHPTVKDDYLRILPGQGKTQDHIDALNDFKALIPYIVPREPRHLAGHLWHPDLHADNILVAASDAPGGFSVTSIIDWQCSWVGPAFINLNVPTMFQATIGTPSGHRPAVTPNPVALAEVSPEDREEAMRMHRLAILHKLFEDLVIPQVLDVPVRARWQLIDCAASTWEIGLLPFMKAMIKVVDRWEEIAGDKPCPVHFTEEQLEFHGHAYATWLNHQQNGAQVVKELMGNNCKYSLYVPITDPDMVAYLKNKIEERRQKWMAKADNADNDAYRLLLELTWPFRASADSGTSHIVIHQLSNRAETPSYYVTIYDNMRLQNYFTILVKLYIPLIVIKVM
;
A
#
# COMPACT_ATOMS: atom_id res chain seq x y z
N MET A 1 7.95 -59.23 -46.20
CA MET A 1 8.39 -57.99 -46.87
C MET A 1 7.19 -57.08 -47.00
N GLY A 2 7.22 -55.89 -46.41
CA GLY A 2 6.13 -54.92 -46.42
C GLY A 2 6.09 -54.10 -45.11
N GLN A 3 6.31 -52.79 -45.25
CA GLN A 3 6.47 -51.79 -44.19
C GLN A 3 5.16 -51.48 -43.44
N SER A 4 5.26 -51.17 -42.14
CA SER A 4 4.97 -49.83 -41.54
C SER A 4 4.45 -49.88 -40.09
N HIS A 5 4.85 -48.84 -39.34
CA HIS A 5 4.25 -48.26 -38.13
C HIS A 5 4.64 -48.75 -36.72
N ASN A 6 5.56 -47.94 -36.14
CA ASN A 6 5.51 -47.30 -34.82
C ASN A 6 5.01 -48.10 -33.62
N CYS A 7 5.98 -48.51 -32.79
CA CYS A 7 5.77 -48.93 -31.41
C CYS A 7 6.21 -47.80 -30.47
N SER A 8 5.27 -47.21 -29.71
CA SER A 8 5.61 -46.44 -28.51
C SER A 8 4.89 -47.07 -27.32
N TYR A 9 5.68 -47.47 -26.33
CA TYR A 9 5.24 -48.15 -25.12
C TYR A 9 4.62 -47.16 -24.14
N LYS A 10 3.39 -47.46 -23.74
CA LYS A 10 2.70 -46.88 -22.57
C LYS A 10 3.36 -47.39 -21.29
N ALA A 11 3.66 -46.49 -20.36
CA ALA A 11 3.74 -46.80 -18.94
C ALA A 11 3.11 -45.66 -18.14
N SER A 12 2.30 -46.07 -17.18
CA SER A 12 1.32 -45.31 -16.41
C SER A 12 1.93 -44.43 -15.32
N LEU A 13 1.38 -43.23 -15.14
CA LEU A 13 1.35 -42.53 -13.85
C LEU A 13 -0.08 -42.06 -13.59
N ARG A 14 -0.72 -42.71 -12.61
CA ARG A 14 -1.99 -42.31 -12.01
C ARG A 14 -1.73 -41.05 -11.19
N CYS A 15 -2.36 -39.95 -11.57
CA CYS A 15 -2.63 -38.84 -10.65
C CYS A 15 -4.11 -38.51 -10.76
N SER A 16 -4.90 -39.19 -9.93
CA SER A 16 -6.35 -39.06 -9.84
C SER A 16 -6.72 -37.92 -8.88
N SER A 17 -7.57 -37.02 -9.40
CA SER A 17 -8.73 -36.44 -8.72
C SER A 17 -8.54 -35.57 -7.46
N ALA A 18 -7.79 -34.47 -7.57
CA ALA A 18 -7.95 -33.32 -6.65
C ALA A 18 -8.24 -31.97 -7.37
N LEU A 19 -8.17 -31.93 -8.71
CA LEU A 19 -8.33 -30.70 -9.51
C LEU A 19 -9.75 -30.45 -10.04
N ALA A 20 -10.72 -31.30 -9.70
CA ALA A 20 -12.09 -31.20 -10.21
C ALA A 20 -13.10 -30.57 -9.24
N GLN A 21 -12.70 -30.22 -8.00
CA GLN A 21 -13.61 -29.65 -7.00
C GLN A 21 -13.45 -28.13 -6.76
N CYS A 22 -12.45 -27.47 -7.35
CA CYS A 22 -12.27 -26.01 -7.22
C CYS A 22 -12.86 -25.18 -8.37
N ARG A 23 -13.82 -25.72 -9.14
CA ARG A 23 -14.56 -24.97 -10.18
C ARG A 23 -15.90 -24.39 -9.73
N TRP A 24 -16.25 -24.50 -8.45
CA TRP A 24 -17.57 -24.11 -7.95
C TRP A 24 -17.68 -22.68 -7.39
N ALA A 25 -16.59 -21.92 -7.27
CA ALA A 25 -16.64 -20.55 -6.71
C ALA A 25 -16.80 -19.42 -7.76
N LEU A 26 -16.71 -19.72 -9.07
CA LEU A 26 -16.79 -18.74 -10.16
C LEU A 26 -18.01 -18.91 -11.07
N HIS A 27 -19.00 -19.72 -10.68
CA HIS A 27 -20.18 -20.01 -11.52
C HIS A 27 -21.54 -19.57 -10.95
N CYS A 28 -21.55 -18.77 -9.89
CA CYS A 28 -22.75 -18.03 -9.48
C CYS A 28 -22.80 -16.63 -10.11
N CYS A 29 -22.63 -16.51 -11.43
CA CYS A 29 -23.06 -15.33 -12.19
C CYS A 29 -23.16 -15.62 -13.70
N PRO A 30 -24.17 -16.37 -14.18
CA PRO A 30 -24.44 -16.45 -15.61
C PRO A 30 -25.33 -15.27 -16.00
N ASN A 31 -24.71 -14.22 -16.54
CA ASN A 31 -25.24 -13.27 -17.56
C ASN A 31 -24.59 -11.89 -17.43
N ILE A 32 -23.36 -11.75 -17.92
CA ILE A 32 -22.82 -10.44 -18.31
C ILE A 32 -22.22 -10.58 -19.70
N CYS A 33 -23.10 -10.65 -20.69
CA CYS A 33 -22.80 -10.35 -22.07
C CYS A 33 -24.04 -9.67 -22.65
N ASN A 34 -23.88 -8.39 -22.99
CA ASN A 34 -24.81 -7.46 -23.64
C ASN A 34 -26.00 -6.89 -22.85
N SER A 35 -26.13 -5.57 -23.01
CA SER A 35 -27.26 -4.66 -22.72
C SER A 35 -27.32 -4.02 -21.32
N SER A 36 -26.97 -2.73 -21.27
CA SER A 36 -27.72 -1.65 -20.59
C SER A 36 -28.32 -1.91 -19.19
N SER A 37 -27.65 -2.62 -18.28
CA SER A 37 -28.19 -2.93 -16.94
C SER A 37 -27.70 -2.03 -15.80
N HIS A 38 -26.76 -1.11 -16.02
CA HIS A 38 -26.21 -0.25 -14.95
C HIS A 38 -27.23 0.75 -14.36
N LEU A 39 -28.39 0.93 -14.98
CA LEU A 39 -29.45 1.84 -14.51
C LEU A 39 -30.33 1.29 -13.37
N TYR A 40 -30.10 0.05 -12.89
CA TYR A 40 -30.97 -0.62 -11.91
C TYR A 40 -30.26 -1.26 -10.71
N ALA A 41 -28.96 -1.04 -10.53
CA ALA A 41 -28.24 -1.62 -9.41
C ALA A 41 -28.49 -0.78 -8.14
N ASP A 42 -28.89 -1.43 -7.03
CA ASP A 42 -29.19 -0.75 -5.77
C ASP A 42 -27.96 0.09 -5.32
N PRO A 43 -28.12 1.41 -5.07
CA PRO A 43 -27.03 2.29 -4.67
C PRO A 43 -26.41 1.91 -3.31
N ASN A 44 -27.12 1.14 -2.49
CA ASN A 44 -26.60 0.57 -1.25
C ASN A 44 -25.58 -0.54 -1.51
N PHE A 45 -25.65 -1.26 -2.64
CA PHE A 45 -24.74 -2.37 -2.93
C PHE A 45 -23.69 -2.05 -3.98
N SER A 46 -23.98 -1.10 -4.87
CA SER A 46 -23.11 -0.74 -6.00
C SER A 46 -22.33 0.54 -5.75
N TYR A 47 -21.16 0.67 -6.37
CA TYR A 47 -20.35 1.88 -6.28
C TYR A 47 -21.04 3.05 -7.00
N THR A 48 -21.14 4.22 -6.36
CA THR A 48 -21.87 5.39 -6.94
C THR A 48 -21.12 6.72 -6.90
N SER A 49 -20.00 6.81 -6.19
CA SER A 49 -19.35 8.10 -5.91
C SER A 49 -18.59 8.68 -7.10
N GLY A 50 -18.24 7.85 -8.08
CA GLY A 50 -17.48 8.27 -9.25
C GLY A 50 -17.36 7.24 -10.35
N ILE A 51 -16.73 7.65 -11.44
CA ILE A 51 -16.39 6.80 -12.57
C ILE A 51 -14.88 6.61 -12.65
N TRP A 52 -14.46 5.50 -13.25
CA TRP A 52 -13.08 5.33 -13.68
C TRP A 52 -13.02 5.52 -15.19
N LEU A 53 -12.07 6.32 -15.67
CA LEU A 53 -11.90 6.60 -17.10
C LEU A 53 -11.29 5.40 -17.86
N ALA A 54 -10.81 4.39 -17.14
CA ALA A 54 -10.46 3.06 -17.66
C ALA A 54 -10.90 1.96 -16.67
N ASN A 55 -11.19 0.77 -17.20
CA ASN A 55 -11.68 -0.40 -16.45
C ASN A 55 -12.91 -0.15 -15.54
N HIS A 56 -13.79 0.81 -15.88
CA HIS A 56 -14.93 1.21 -15.04
C HIS A 56 -15.79 0.05 -14.55
N ASP A 57 -16.28 -0.78 -15.46
CA ASP A 57 -17.23 -1.85 -15.12
C ASP A 57 -16.58 -2.87 -14.17
N ALA A 58 -15.28 -3.16 -14.35
CA ALA A 58 -14.54 -4.04 -13.46
C ALA A 58 -14.30 -3.41 -12.08
N GLN A 59 -14.04 -2.10 -12.01
CA GLN A 59 -13.88 -1.36 -10.75
C GLN A 59 -15.19 -1.32 -9.94
N VAL A 60 -16.32 -1.13 -10.63
CA VAL A 60 -17.67 -1.14 -10.04
C VAL A 60 -18.04 -2.55 -9.58
N ALA A 61 -17.84 -3.56 -10.44
CA ALA A 61 -18.15 -4.95 -10.11
C ALA A 61 -17.36 -5.46 -8.91
N GLY A 62 -16.05 -5.17 -8.84
CA GLY A 62 -15.22 -5.60 -7.72
C GLY A 62 -15.48 -4.84 -6.40
N ARG A 63 -16.25 -3.74 -6.41
CA ARG A 63 -16.71 -3.00 -5.21
C ARG A 63 -18.17 -3.25 -4.85
N TYR A 64 -18.80 -4.19 -5.53
CA TYR A 64 -20.16 -4.61 -5.21
C TYR A 64 -20.16 -5.42 -3.91
N VAL A 65 -21.00 -5.02 -2.96
CA VAL A 65 -21.19 -5.74 -1.69
C VAL A 65 -22.67 -5.84 -1.41
N LYS A 66 -23.20 -7.06 -1.40
CA LYS A 66 -24.61 -7.33 -1.08
C LYS A 66 -24.74 -7.72 0.38
N PHE A 67 -25.75 -7.16 1.05
CA PHE A 67 -26.13 -7.50 2.41
C PHE A 67 -27.65 -7.37 2.58
N ASP A 68 -28.21 -8.03 3.60
CA ASP A 68 -29.62 -7.95 3.94
C ASP A 68 -29.90 -6.71 4.81
N LEU A 69 -30.63 -5.74 4.25
CA LEU A 69 -30.96 -4.46 4.88
C LEU A 69 -31.81 -4.63 6.16
N PRO A 70 -32.93 -5.37 6.16
CA PRO A 70 -33.69 -5.64 7.38
C PRO A 70 -32.87 -6.30 8.49
N ALA A 71 -32.06 -7.32 8.16
CA ALA A 71 -31.21 -7.99 9.13
C ALA A 71 -30.12 -7.05 9.68
N LEU A 72 -29.51 -6.21 8.84
CA LEU A 72 -28.57 -5.18 9.27
C LEU A 72 -29.23 -4.23 10.26
N HIS A 73 -30.41 -3.70 9.94
CA HIS A 73 -31.11 -2.77 10.83
C HIS A 73 -31.45 -3.42 12.17
N HIS A 74 -31.87 -4.69 12.17
CA HIS A 74 -32.15 -5.43 13.39
C HIS A 74 -30.89 -5.63 14.24
N ALA A 75 -29.80 -6.12 13.62
CA ALA A 75 -28.54 -6.36 14.30
C ALA A 75 -27.95 -5.06 14.88
N ALA A 76 -27.99 -3.97 14.12
CA ALA A 76 -27.50 -2.66 14.55
C ALA A 76 -28.34 -2.07 15.68
N ALA A 77 -29.67 -2.07 15.57
CA ALA A 77 -30.54 -1.55 16.62
C ALA A 77 -30.35 -2.33 17.93
N LYS A 78 -30.25 -3.67 17.85
CA LYS A 78 -29.97 -4.52 19.00
C LYS A 78 -28.62 -4.20 19.66
N ALA A 79 -27.55 -4.05 18.86
CA ALA A 79 -26.22 -3.73 19.37
C ALA A 79 -26.16 -2.35 20.05
N MET A 80 -26.95 -1.39 19.56
CA MET A 80 -27.02 -0.03 20.08
C MET A 80 -28.06 0.16 21.21
N GLY A 81 -28.76 -0.90 21.62
CA GLY A 81 -29.84 -0.81 22.62
C GLY A 81 -31.01 0.08 22.17
N ALA A 82 -31.21 0.23 20.86
CA ALA A 82 -32.27 0.98 20.23
C ALA A 82 -33.41 0.05 19.78
N ARG A 83 -34.57 0.60 19.40
CA ARG A 83 -35.67 -0.20 18.82
C ARG A 83 -35.58 -0.26 17.30
N ALA A 84 -35.07 0.79 16.67
CA ALA A 84 -34.99 0.86 15.21
C ALA A 84 -33.86 1.78 14.72
N VAL A 85 -33.37 1.50 13.51
CA VAL A 85 -32.61 2.44 12.69
C VAL A 85 -33.60 3.43 12.06
N THR A 86 -33.38 4.72 12.25
CA THR A 86 -34.23 5.80 11.71
C THR A 86 -33.70 6.33 10.38
N SER A 87 -32.39 6.26 10.15
CA SER A 87 -31.77 6.60 8.87
C SER A 87 -30.46 5.84 8.64
N MET A 88 -30.12 5.67 7.36
CA MET A 88 -28.88 5.09 6.89
C MET A 88 -28.38 5.96 5.73
N THR A 89 -27.16 6.50 5.83
CA THR A 89 -26.58 7.37 4.82
C THR A 89 -25.18 6.88 4.46
N LYS A 90 -24.92 6.64 3.18
CA LYS A 90 -23.58 6.28 2.71
C LYS A 90 -22.68 7.50 2.80
N ILE A 91 -21.58 7.38 3.54
CA ILE A 91 -20.64 8.50 3.77
C ILE A 91 -19.30 8.29 3.10
N SER A 92 -18.94 7.04 2.77
CA SER A 92 -17.73 6.72 2.02
C SER A 92 -17.90 5.40 1.28
N GLU A 93 -17.28 5.29 0.11
CA GLU A 93 -17.17 4.05 -0.63
C GLU A 93 -15.85 4.02 -1.42
N ASN A 94 -14.99 3.04 -1.12
CA ASN A 94 -13.86 2.66 -1.95
C ASN A 94 -13.45 1.22 -1.65
N LEU A 95 -12.46 0.99 -0.78
CA LEU A 95 -12.12 -0.34 -0.27
C LEU A 95 -13.18 -0.87 0.68
N ASN A 96 -13.76 0.03 1.47
CA ASN A 96 -14.91 -0.24 2.32
C ASN A 96 -16.12 0.53 1.80
N ARG A 97 -17.30 -0.01 2.04
CA ARG A 97 -18.57 0.70 1.92
C ARG A 97 -19.04 1.08 3.31
N VAL A 98 -19.17 2.38 3.55
CA VAL A 98 -19.34 2.94 4.88
C VAL A 98 -20.63 3.73 4.98
N PHE A 99 -21.43 3.43 5.99
CA PHE A 99 -22.68 4.12 6.27
C PHE A 99 -22.70 4.69 7.68
N LEU A 100 -23.26 5.89 7.80
CA LEU A 100 -23.73 6.45 9.06
C LEU A 100 -25.16 5.97 9.32
N LEU A 101 -25.37 5.32 10.47
CA LEU A 101 -26.67 4.91 10.97
C LEU A 101 -27.12 5.87 12.08
N SER A 102 -28.38 6.29 12.05
CA SER A 102 -29.03 6.98 13.17
C SER A 102 -30.13 6.11 13.75
N PHE A 103 -30.37 6.22 15.07
CA PHE A 103 -31.28 5.37 15.81
C PHE A 103 -32.40 6.17 16.48
N ASP A 104 -33.45 5.50 16.96
CA ASP A 104 -34.60 6.14 17.61
C ASP A 104 -34.35 6.59 19.06
N ASN A 105 -33.14 6.34 19.58
CA ASN A 105 -32.64 6.82 20.86
C ASN A 105 -31.62 7.97 20.72
N ASP A 106 -31.61 8.63 19.56
CA ASP A 106 -30.73 9.75 19.21
C ASP A 106 -29.22 9.43 19.21
N THR A 107 -28.85 8.15 19.19
CA THR A 107 -27.46 7.72 18.99
C THR A 107 -27.13 7.52 17.52
N GLN A 108 -25.83 7.42 17.22
CA GLN A 108 -25.31 7.15 15.87
C GLN A 108 -24.19 6.10 15.91
N ALA A 109 -24.04 5.37 14.81
CA ALA A 109 -22.95 4.41 14.62
C ALA A 109 -22.49 4.40 13.16
N ILE A 110 -21.25 3.99 12.95
CA ILE A 110 -20.69 3.72 11.63
C ILE A 110 -20.77 2.22 11.36
N VAL A 111 -21.24 1.84 10.19
CA VAL A 111 -21.09 0.46 9.70
C VAL A 111 -20.22 0.44 8.46
N CYS A 112 -19.21 -0.42 8.48
CA CYS A 112 -18.27 -0.65 7.39
C CYS A 112 -18.46 -2.05 6.83
N PHE A 113 -18.54 -2.15 5.49
CA PHE A 113 -18.56 -3.41 4.76
C PHE A 113 -17.31 -3.47 3.86
N PRO A 114 -16.36 -4.39 4.09
CA PRO A 114 -15.23 -4.57 3.21
C PRO A 114 -15.68 -5.05 1.83
N THR A 115 -15.13 -4.43 0.79
CA THR A 115 -15.27 -4.92 -0.58
C THR A 115 -14.29 -6.07 -0.84
N PRO A 116 -14.48 -6.85 -1.92
CA PRO A 116 -13.48 -7.83 -2.37
C PRO A 116 -12.06 -7.27 -2.56
N PHE A 117 -11.90 -5.94 -2.72
CA PHE A 117 -10.59 -5.29 -2.82
C PHE A 117 -9.97 -4.90 -1.48
N ALA A 118 -10.73 -4.92 -0.38
CA ALA A 118 -10.24 -4.51 0.94
C ALA A 118 -9.14 -5.45 1.45
N GLY A 119 -9.26 -6.73 1.14
CA GLY A 119 -8.34 -7.76 1.59
C GLY A 119 -9.02 -9.12 1.68
N PRO A 120 -8.36 -10.09 2.34
CA PRO A 120 -8.89 -11.45 2.47
C PRO A 120 -10.13 -11.47 3.37
N ALA A 121 -11.22 -12.04 2.83
CA ALA A 121 -12.43 -12.36 3.58
C ALA A 121 -12.09 -13.10 4.89
N HIS A 122 -12.86 -12.82 5.94
CA HIS A 122 -12.64 -13.25 7.31
C HIS A 122 -11.38 -12.69 7.99
N TYR A 123 -10.20 -12.88 7.40
CA TYR A 123 -8.93 -12.51 8.03
C TYR A 123 -8.79 -11.01 8.24
N LEU A 124 -9.27 -10.19 7.29
CA LEU A 124 -9.20 -8.74 7.36
C LEU A 124 -10.03 -8.21 8.53
N THR A 125 -11.34 -8.50 8.53
CA THR A 125 -12.28 -8.03 9.55
C THR A 125 -11.96 -8.59 10.93
N ALA A 126 -11.66 -9.89 11.05
CA ALA A 126 -11.32 -10.48 12.34
C ALA A 126 -10.06 -9.84 12.94
N SER A 127 -9.07 -9.56 12.09
CA SER A 127 -7.83 -8.94 12.57
C SER A 127 -8.00 -7.47 12.96
N GLU A 128 -8.73 -6.70 12.15
CA GLU A 128 -8.97 -5.29 12.40
C GLU A 128 -9.70 -5.08 13.74
N VAL A 129 -10.74 -5.88 14.00
CA VAL A 129 -11.48 -5.81 15.26
C VAL A 129 -10.60 -6.17 16.45
N ALA A 130 -9.85 -7.27 16.37
CA ALA A 130 -8.94 -7.69 17.44
C ALA A 130 -7.81 -6.66 17.69
N THR A 131 -7.32 -6.02 16.63
CA THR A 131 -6.33 -4.96 16.72
C THR A 131 -6.90 -3.71 17.40
N MET A 132 -8.11 -3.27 17.03
CA MET A 132 -8.76 -2.14 17.69
C MET A 132 -9.02 -2.42 19.17
N ASP A 133 -9.46 -3.63 19.53
CA ASP A 133 -9.62 -4.02 20.93
C ASP A 133 -8.28 -3.96 21.69
N PHE A 134 -7.21 -4.56 21.15
CA PHE A 134 -5.87 -4.47 21.73
C PHE A 134 -5.43 -3.02 21.94
N LEU A 135 -5.59 -2.16 20.94
CA LEU A 135 -5.24 -0.74 20.99
C LEU A 135 -5.99 0.00 22.11
N ARG A 136 -7.29 -0.28 22.27
CA ARG A 136 -8.07 0.29 23.39
C ARG A 136 -7.57 -0.19 24.74
N ARG A 137 -7.20 -1.47 24.88
CA ARG A 137 -6.65 -2.03 26.12
C ARG A 137 -5.34 -1.34 26.51
N VAL A 138 -4.50 -0.95 25.56
CA VAL A 138 -3.25 -0.21 25.80
C VAL A 138 -3.41 1.32 25.76
N GLY A 139 -4.64 1.83 25.74
CA GLY A 139 -4.93 3.26 25.88
C GLY A 139 -4.84 4.10 24.60
N VAL A 140 -4.71 3.48 23.42
CA VAL A 140 -4.78 4.21 22.15
C VAL A 140 -6.25 4.52 21.80
N PRO A 141 -6.59 5.78 21.48
CA PRO A 141 -7.95 6.13 21.12
C PRO A 141 -8.27 5.60 19.71
N VAL A 142 -9.17 4.63 19.65
CA VAL A 142 -9.73 4.06 18.41
C VAL A 142 -11.23 3.83 18.60
N PRO A 143 -12.04 3.75 17.51
CA PRO A 143 -13.48 3.59 17.63
C PRO A 143 -13.86 2.34 18.43
N LYS A 144 -14.85 2.46 19.31
CA LYS A 144 -15.41 1.28 19.98
C LYS A 144 -16.19 0.42 18.99
N VAL A 145 -15.87 -0.87 18.89
CA VAL A 145 -16.67 -1.84 18.12
C VAL A 145 -17.89 -2.27 18.95
N TYR A 146 -19.09 -2.20 18.35
CA TYR A 146 -20.35 -2.59 18.96
C TYR A 146 -20.80 -3.99 18.54
N ALA A 147 -20.64 -4.30 17.26
CA ALA A 147 -20.94 -5.61 16.68
C ALA A 147 -20.11 -5.79 15.41
N TRP A 148 -19.84 -7.03 15.03
CA TRP A 148 -19.11 -7.32 13.80
C TRP A 148 -19.39 -8.75 13.37
N CYS A 149 -19.12 -9.04 12.11
CA CYS A 149 -19.14 -10.37 11.55
C CYS A 149 -18.03 -10.48 10.52
N SER A 150 -17.14 -11.48 10.65
CA SER A 150 -16.09 -11.74 9.66
C SER A 150 -16.42 -12.92 8.73
N ARG A 151 -17.51 -13.65 8.99
CA ARG A 151 -17.95 -14.80 8.19
C ARG A 151 -19.39 -14.55 7.79
N ALA A 152 -19.61 -14.15 6.55
CA ALA A 152 -20.92 -13.74 6.05
C ALA A 152 -22.01 -14.80 6.33
N GLU A 153 -21.65 -16.09 6.30
CA GLU A 153 -22.51 -17.24 6.60
C GLU A 153 -22.95 -17.37 8.06
N GLU A 154 -22.30 -16.68 8.99
CA GLU A 154 -22.62 -16.72 10.44
C GLU A 154 -23.61 -15.64 10.87
N SER A 155 -24.02 -14.75 9.96
CA SER A 155 -24.92 -13.64 10.26
C SER A 155 -26.06 -13.56 9.25
N ASP A 156 -27.27 -13.24 9.73
CA ASP A 156 -28.43 -12.98 8.88
C ASP A 156 -28.24 -11.76 7.96
N VAL A 157 -27.27 -10.89 8.28
CA VAL A 157 -26.85 -9.77 7.41
C VAL A 157 -26.28 -10.30 6.08
N GLY A 158 -25.73 -11.52 6.07
CA GLY A 158 -25.22 -12.17 4.87
C GLY A 158 -23.96 -11.52 4.29
N ALA A 159 -23.23 -10.73 5.08
CA ALA A 159 -22.00 -10.06 4.69
C ALA A 159 -21.05 -9.87 5.88
N GLU A 160 -19.77 -9.66 5.58
CA GLU A 160 -18.80 -9.16 6.54
C GLU A 160 -19.11 -7.71 6.88
N TYR A 161 -19.02 -7.35 8.16
CA TYR A 161 -19.20 -5.96 8.59
C TYR A 161 -18.55 -5.69 9.94
N ILE A 162 -18.28 -4.41 10.19
CA ILE A 162 -17.96 -3.87 11.51
C ILE A 162 -18.92 -2.72 11.79
N LEU A 163 -19.68 -2.81 12.87
CA LEU A 163 -20.48 -1.74 13.44
C LEU A 163 -19.70 -1.13 14.61
N MET A 164 -19.38 0.16 14.52
CA MET A 164 -18.52 0.84 15.47
C MET A 164 -18.99 2.27 15.78
N GLU A 165 -18.34 2.86 16.75
CA GLU A 165 -18.55 4.23 17.22
C GLU A 165 -18.42 5.26 16.09
N ASN A 166 -19.40 6.17 16.00
CA ASN A 166 -19.24 7.42 15.27
C ASN A 166 -18.48 8.41 16.17
N VAL A 167 -17.16 8.44 16.04
CA VAL A 167 -16.31 9.25 16.92
C VAL A 167 -16.48 10.73 16.64
N HIS A 168 -16.58 11.54 17.69
CA HIS A 168 -16.56 12.99 17.59
C HIS A 168 -15.17 13.53 17.25
N GLY A 169 -15.09 14.38 16.24
CA GLY A 169 -13.87 15.08 15.86
C GLY A 169 -13.93 15.49 14.39
N LYS A 170 -12.95 16.29 13.98
CA LYS A 170 -12.67 16.54 12.57
C LYS A 170 -11.35 15.90 12.21
N ALA A 171 -11.18 15.51 10.96
CA ALA A 171 -9.89 15.04 10.49
C ALA A 171 -8.82 16.14 10.61
N LEU A 172 -7.58 15.76 10.91
CA LEU A 172 -6.47 16.67 11.16
C LEU A 172 -6.18 17.57 9.95
N ASP A 173 -6.33 17.04 8.74
CA ASP A 173 -6.18 17.80 7.49
C ASP A 173 -7.16 18.99 7.43
N LYS A 174 -8.41 18.77 7.85
CA LYS A 174 -9.46 19.78 7.91
C LYS A 174 -9.28 20.78 9.05
N MET A 175 -8.43 20.47 10.03
CA MET A 175 -8.11 21.41 11.09
C MET A 175 -7.06 22.44 10.63
N TYR A 176 -6.09 21.99 9.85
CA TYR A 176 -5.04 22.85 9.33
C TYR A 176 -5.46 23.59 8.05
N GLU A 177 -6.51 23.14 7.34
CA GLU A 177 -7.08 23.77 6.13
C GLU A 177 -6.00 24.19 5.11
N ASP A 178 -5.61 25.47 5.12
CA ASP A 178 -4.63 26.11 4.24
C ASP A 178 -3.22 26.26 4.87
N GLU A 179 -3.07 25.92 6.14
CA GLU A 179 -1.80 25.96 6.87
C GLU A 179 -1.04 24.64 6.78
N GLU A 180 0.28 24.72 6.75
CA GLU A 180 1.13 23.55 6.83
C GLU A 180 1.18 23.01 8.25
N LEU A 181 1.21 21.67 8.37
CA LEU A 181 1.49 21.00 9.63
C LEU A 181 2.79 21.54 10.25
N ASP A 182 2.84 21.50 11.58
CA ASP A 182 3.89 22.11 12.36
C ASP A 182 4.45 21.14 13.42
N GLU A 183 5.42 21.62 14.21
CA GLU A 183 6.02 20.82 15.27
C GLU A 183 5.00 20.37 16.31
N GLN A 184 3.95 21.16 16.50
CA GLN A 184 2.90 20.86 17.46
C GLN A 184 2.05 19.67 16.99
N ALA A 185 1.71 19.58 15.70
CA ALA A 185 1.10 18.39 15.13
C ALA A 185 1.95 17.13 15.39
N VAL A 186 3.27 17.22 15.18
CA VAL A 186 4.20 16.10 15.45
C VAL A 186 4.15 15.70 16.92
N ARG A 187 4.18 16.65 17.85
CA ARG A 187 4.14 16.38 19.30
C ARG A 187 2.81 15.77 19.73
N THR A 188 1.69 16.33 19.27
CA THR A 188 0.35 15.85 19.64
C THR A 188 0.07 14.45 19.11
N VAL A 189 0.39 14.19 17.84
CA VAL A 189 0.25 12.85 17.24
C VAL A 189 1.28 11.87 17.83
N GLY A 190 2.53 12.32 17.98
CA GLY A 190 3.61 11.52 18.54
C GLY A 190 3.33 11.06 19.97
N ALA A 191 2.68 11.87 20.80
CA ALA A 191 2.29 11.49 22.15
C ALA A 191 1.32 10.29 22.21
N VAL A 192 0.53 10.07 21.15
CA VAL A 192 -0.37 8.90 21.03
C VAL A 192 0.37 7.68 20.49
N LEU A 193 1.30 7.87 19.55
CA LEU A 193 1.99 6.78 18.85
C LEU A 193 3.22 6.25 19.59
N GLU A 194 3.96 7.10 20.30
CA GLU A 194 5.21 6.72 20.99
C GLU A 194 5.01 5.57 21.99
N PRO A 195 3.92 5.51 22.79
CA PRO A 195 3.69 4.38 23.68
C PRO A 195 3.64 3.03 22.97
N LEU A 196 3.13 2.97 21.72
CA LEU A 196 3.11 1.73 20.94
C LEU A 196 4.51 1.22 20.61
N THR A 197 5.50 2.10 20.51
CA THR A 197 6.88 1.72 20.20
C THR A 197 7.62 1.13 21.40
N ARG A 198 7.04 1.21 22.60
CA ARG A 198 7.53 0.54 23.81
C ARG A 198 7.06 -0.90 23.92
N LEU A 199 5.93 -1.24 23.31
CA LEU A 199 5.37 -2.58 23.27
C LEU A 199 6.18 -3.42 22.28
N ARG A 200 7.00 -4.35 22.79
CA ARG A 200 7.91 -5.17 21.98
C ARG A 200 7.38 -6.59 21.87
N PHE A 201 6.83 -6.92 20.73
CA PHE A 201 6.36 -8.26 20.42
C PHE A 201 7.53 -9.17 20.05
N GLN A 202 7.52 -10.41 20.53
CA GLN A 202 8.58 -11.38 20.24
C GLN A 202 8.44 -12.03 18.85
N ASN A 203 7.25 -11.94 18.25
CA ASN A 203 6.91 -12.58 16.97
C ASN A 203 6.15 -11.57 16.07
N TYR A 204 6.00 -11.91 14.79
CA TYR A 204 5.38 -11.07 13.77
C TYR A 204 4.12 -11.72 13.19
N GLY A 205 3.19 -10.89 12.73
CA GLY A 205 1.90 -11.32 12.19
C GLY A 205 0.81 -10.29 12.46
N SER A 206 -0.41 -10.57 12.05
CA SER A 206 -1.55 -9.72 12.42
C SER A 206 -2.22 -10.24 13.69
N ILE A 207 -2.84 -9.36 14.48
CA ILE A 207 -3.49 -9.70 15.75
C ILE A 207 -4.90 -10.22 15.46
N TYR A 208 -5.32 -11.29 16.15
CA TYR A 208 -6.64 -11.93 16.05
C TYR A 208 -7.14 -12.34 17.43
N TYR A 209 -8.44 -12.55 17.60
CA TYR A 209 -8.90 -13.36 18.73
C TYR A 209 -8.53 -14.83 18.50
N THR A 210 -8.19 -15.52 19.59
CA THR A 210 -7.84 -16.95 19.56
C THR A 210 -8.94 -17.83 18.98
N ARG A 211 -10.22 -17.46 19.18
CA ARG A 211 -11.38 -18.16 18.62
C ARG A 211 -11.52 -18.05 17.10
N ASP A 212 -10.92 -17.03 16.49
CA ASP A 212 -11.08 -16.76 15.05
C ASP A 212 -10.09 -17.57 14.21
N LEU A 213 -9.07 -18.15 14.84
CA LEU A 213 -8.02 -18.91 14.17
C LEU A 213 -7.87 -20.34 14.71
N PRO A 214 -7.61 -21.31 13.82
CA PRO A 214 -7.15 -22.65 14.22
C PRO A 214 -5.85 -22.59 15.05
N GLU A 215 -5.65 -23.56 15.95
CA GLU A 215 -4.49 -23.60 16.83
C GLU A 215 -3.15 -23.71 16.09
N ASP A 216 -3.11 -24.39 14.96
CA ASP A 216 -1.92 -24.58 14.12
C ASP A 216 -1.54 -23.32 13.32
N ARG A 217 -2.37 -22.28 13.35
CA ARG A 217 -2.17 -21.02 12.61
C ARG A 217 -1.93 -19.81 13.50
N ARG A 218 -1.85 -20.02 14.82
CA ARG A 218 -1.73 -18.93 15.79
C ARG A 218 -0.50 -19.07 16.67
N MET A 219 0.10 -17.93 17.03
CA MET A 219 1.15 -17.81 18.03
C MET A 219 0.66 -16.92 19.18
N PRO A 220 1.01 -17.20 20.45
CA PRO A 220 0.64 -16.33 21.56
C PRO A 220 1.19 -14.90 21.41
N LEU A 221 0.46 -13.91 21.92
CA LEU A 221 0.95 -12.53 22.05
C LEU A 221 1.94 -12.45 23.21
N GLN A 222 3.23 -12.61 22.91
CA GLN A 222 4.32 -12.34 23.85
C GLN A 222 4.83 -10.92 23.64
N ILE A 223 4.57 -10.05 24.61
CA ILE A 223 4.84 -8.61 24.53
C ILE A 223 5.64 -8.19 25.78
N ASP A 224 6.85 -7.68 25.56
CA ASP A 224 7.62 -7.05 26.63
C ASP A 224 7.08 -5.65 26.90
N SER A 225 7.10 -5.22 28.17
CA SER A 225 6.60 -3.91 28.64
C SER A 225 5.10 -3.70 28.47
N LEU A 226 4.31 -4.78 28.38
CA LEU A 226 2.86 -4.72 28.48
C LEU A 226 2.46 -4.28 29.90
N PRO A 227 1.53 -3.31 30.06
CA PRO A 227 1.01 -2.95 31.38
C PRO A 227 0.36 -4.16 32.08
N GLU A 228 0.55 -4.29 33.40
CA GLU A 228 0.12 -5.47 34.17
C GLU A 228 -1.40 -5.70 34.17
N ASP A 229 -2.19 -4.64 34.02
CA ASP A 229 -3.64 -4.67 33.96
C ASP A 229 -4.21 -5.05 32.58
N VAL A 230 -3.35 -5.09 31.55
CA VAL A 230 -3.75 -5.43 30.18
C VAL A 230 -3.68 -6.95 29.97
N GLN A 231 -4.85 -7.56 29.77
CA GLN A 231 -4.98 -8.98 29.44
C GLN A 231 -4.96 -9.18 27.92
N VAL A 232 -4.25 -10.21 27.46
CA VAL A 232 -4.13 -10.55 26.03
C VAL A 232 -4.24 -12.06 25.74
N ASP A 233 -4.64 -12.87 26.72
CA ASP A 233 -4.73 -14.35 26.58
C ASP A 233 -5.78 -14.80 25.55
N ASP A 234 -6.78 -13.95 25.30
CA ASP A 234 -7.81 -14.13 24.27
C ASP A 234 -7.36 -13.68 22.88
N LEU A 235 -6.14 -13.13 22.75
CA LEU A 235 -5.55 -12.65 21.50
C LEU A 235 -4.37 -13.54 21.05
N CYS A 236 -4.13 -13.59 19.75
CA CYS A 236 -2.99 -14.28 19.15
C CYS A 236 -2.49 -13.58 17.88
N LEU A 237 -1.24 -13.87 17.50
CA LEU A 237 -0.69 -13.51 16.21
C LEU A 237 -1.03 -14.60 15.20
N GLY A 238 -1.48 -14.20 14.02
CA GLY A 238 -1.85 -15.09 12.93
C GLY A 238 -1.24 -14.65 11.60
N PRO A 239 -1.78 -15.18 10.48
CA PRO A 239 -1.39 -14.74 9.14
C PRO A 239 -1.50 -13.22 9.00
N ALA A 240 -0.50 -12.57 8.39
CA ALA A 240 -0.52 -11.15 8.14
C ALA A 240 -1.62 -10.78 7.14
N THR A 241 -2.38 -9.72 7.44
CA THR A 241 -3.41 -9.15 6.56
C THR A 241 -2.85 -8.13 5.56
N ARG A 242 -1.54 -7.92 5.55
CA ARG A 242 -0.87 -7.00 4.63
C ARG A 242 -1.27 -7.29 3.18
N ASN A 243 -1.49 -6.22 2.42
CA ASN A 243 -1.98 -6.31 1.03
C ASN A 243 -1.08 -7.19 0.13
N ASP A 244 0.25 -7.11 0.28
CA ASP A 244 1.22 -7.92 -0.49
C ASP A 244 1.10 -9.44 -0.25
N CYS A 245 0.39 -9.87 0.79
CA CYS A 245 0.13 -11.28 1.08
C CYS A 245 -1.09 -11.85 0.34
N TRP A 246 -1.97 -11.00 -0.18
CA TRP A 246 -3.31 -11.39 -0.64
C TRP A 246 -3.72 -10.78 -1.97
N PHE A 247 -3.15 -9.65 -2.37
CA PHE A 247 -3.51 -8.92 -3.58
C PHE A 247 -3.36 -9.73 -4.87
N MET A 248 -4.21 -9.44 -5.86
CA MET A 248 -4.36 -10.22 -7.10
C MET A 248 -4.69 -11.69 -6.79
N GLU A 249 -4.13 -12.65 -7.53
CA GLU A 249 -4.35 -14.08 -7.33
C GLU A 249 -3.55 -14.64 -6.13
N ARG A 250 -2.80 -13.81 -5.38
CA ARG A 250 -2.06 -14.29 -4.19
C ARG A 250 -3.02 -14.85 -3.14
N GLY A 251 -4.24 -14.32 -3.03
CA GLY A 251 -5.28 -14.86 -2.16
C GLY A 251 -5.79 -16.25 -2.56
N GLU A 252 -5.67 -16.63 -3.84
CA GLU A 252 -6.11 -17.93 -4.36
C GLU A 252 -5.12 -19.07 -4.03
N ILE A 253 -3.90 -18.73 -3.62
CA ILE A 253 -2.87 -19.70 -3.24
C ILE A 253 -3.15 -20.21 -1.82
N ALA A 254 -3.79 -21.38 -1.74
CA ALA A 254 -4.22 -21.97 -0.47
C ALA A 254 -3.05 -22.34 0.47
N LYS A 255 -1.90 -22.76 -0.08
CA LYS A 255 -0.74 -23.27 0.69
C LYS A 255 0.50 -22.41 0.49
N VAL A 256 0.48 -21.18 1.01
CA VAL A 256 1.66 -20.33 1.04
C VAL A 256 1.82 -19.70 2.44
N PRO A 257 3.05 -19.61 2.96
CA PRO A 257 3.29 -18.98 4.25
C PRO A 257 2.89 -17.51 4.23
N ARG A 258 2.12 -17.10 5.25
CA ARG A 258 1.71 -15.71 5.49
C ARG A 258 1.97 -15.30 6.93
N GLY A 259 2.82 -16.04 7.62
CA GLY A 259 3.01 -15.93 9.06
C GLY A 259 1.99 -16.78 9.85
N PRO A 260 1.99 -16.65 11.19
CA PRO A 260 2.88 -15.79 11.97
C PRO A 260 4.36 -16.24 11.90
N TRP A 261 5.29 -15.35 12.21
CA TRP A 261 6.74 -15.60 12.09
C TRP A 261 7.47 -15.34 13.41
N SER A 262 8.46 -16.17 13.71
CA SER A 262 9.33 -16.03 14.89
C SER A 262 10.70 -15.39 14.59
N SER A 263 11.00 -15.08 13.34
CA SER A 263 12.27 -14.46 12.94
C SER A 263 12.13 -13.62 11.68
N ALA A 264 12.93 -12.56 11.58
CA ALA A 264 12.90 -11.63 10.46
C ALA A 264 13.43 -12.31 9.18
N ASP A 265 14.42 -13.20 9.30
CA ASP A 265 14.90 -14.03 8.20
C ASP A 265 13.77 -14.85 7.59
N GLN A 266 13.02 -15.61 8.41
CA GLN A 266 11.92 -16.43 7.91
C GLN A 266 10.84 -15.57 7.24
N LEU A 267 10.49 -14.42 7.82
CA LEU A 267 9.59 -13.45 7.21
C LEU A 267 10.07 -13.07 5.78
N LEU A 268 11.34 -12.69 5.62
CA LEU A 268 11.87 -12.28 4.33
C LEU A 268 11.96 -13.44 3.33
N PHE A 269 12.32 -14.65 3.79
CA PHE A 269 12.31 -15.85 2.95
C PHE A 269 10.91 -16.20 2.46
N ASP A 270 9.90 -16.07 3.31
CA ASP A 270 8.50 -16.33 2.97
C ASP A 270 7.92 -15.27 2.03
N ILE A 271 8.30 -13.99 2.19
CA ILE A 271 7.96 -12.93 1.22
C ILE A 271 8.44 -13.32 -0.18
N ALA A 272 9.72 -13.64 -0.32
CA ALA A 272 10.28 -14.00 -1.62
C ALA A 272 9.74 -15.35 -2.14
N GLY A 273 9.52 -16.33 -1.26
CA GLY A 273 8.95 -17.63 -1.61
C GLY A 273 7.51 -17.52 -2.12
N ARG A 274 6.69 -16.67 -1.49
CA ARG A 274 5.33 -16.37 -1.95
C ARG A 274 5.33 -15.76 -3.33
N GLU A 275 6.19 -14.77 -3.56
CA GLU A 275 6.29 -14.11 -4.87
C GLU A 275 6.76 -15.07 -5.96
N GLN A 276 7.79 -15.90 -5.68
CA GLN A 276 8.24 -16.94 -6.62
C GLN A 276 7.13 -17.95 -6.95
N LEU A 277 6.31 -18.34 -5.97
CA LEU A 277 5.20 -19.25 -6.19
C LEU A 277 4.11 -18.59 -7.05
N TRP A 278 3.75 -17.34 -6.76
CA TRP A 278 2.79 -16.59 -7.57
C TRP A 278 3.29 -16.44 -9.02
N LEU A 279 4.56 -16.06 -9.20
CA LEU A 279 5.20 -15.96 -10.52
C LEU A 279 5.13 -17.28 -11.30
N THR A 280 5.34 -18.41 -10.64
CA THR A 280 5.33 -19.72 -11.29
C THR A 280 3.93 -20.15 -11.73
N VAL A 281 2.89 -19.74 -11.00
CA VAL A 281 1.51 -20.20 -11.22
C VAL A 281 0.71 -19.24 -12.10
N PHE A 282 0.89 -17.93 -11.93
CA PHE A 282 0.01 -16.91 -12.48
C PHE A 282 0.70 -15.91 -13.42
N ALA A 283 2.02 -15.73 -13.33
CA ALA A 283 2.67 -14.73 -14.18
C ALA A 283 2.68 -15.16 -15.65
N HIS A 284 1.84 -14.48 -16.43
CA HIS A 284 1.74 -14.61 -17.86
C HIS A 284 1.93 -13.23 -18.48
N PRO A 285 3.16 -12.85 -18.90
CA PRO A 285 3.37 -11.55 -19.50
C PRO A 285 2.50 -11.36 -20.75
N THR A 286 1.70 -10.30 -20.76
CA THR A 286 0.84 -9.95 -21.89
C THR A 286 1.08 -8.52 -22.35
N VAL A 287 0.88 -8.26 -23.65
CA VAL A 287 0.91 -6.90 -24.21
C VAL A 287 -0.19 -5.98 -23.66
N LYS A 288 -1.17 -6.57 -22.97
CA LYS A 288 -2.28 -5.88 -22.31
C LYS A 288 -2.01 -5.64 -20.82
N ASP A 289 -0.84 -6.00 -20.31
CA ASP A 289 -0.41 -5.67 -18.96
C ASP A 289 -0.15 -4.16 -18.83
N ASP A 290 0.13 -3.73 -17.61
CA ASP A 290 0.53 -2.36 -17.32
C ASP A 290 1.61 -1.87 -18.31
N TYR A 291 1.45 -0.63 -18.77
CA TYR A 291 2.27 -0.04 -19.82
C TYR A 291 3.76 0.09 -19.44
N LEU A 292 4.08 0.04 -18.15
CA LEU A 292 5.44 0.02 -17.64
C LEU A 292 6.07 -1.38 -17.60
N ARG A 293 5.24 -2.44 -17.56
CA ARG A 293 5.69 -3.84 -17.51
C ARG A 293 6.09 -4.40 -18.87
N ILE A 294 5.56 -3.83 -19.94
CA ILE A 294 5.94 -4.22 -21.31
C ILE A 294 7.23 -3.54 -21.80
N LEU A 295 7.79 -2.62 -21.01
CA LEU A 295 9.00 -1.88 -21.40
C LEU A 295 10.23 -2.80 -21.41
N PRO A 296 11.23 -2.51 -22.26
CA PRO A 296 12.48 -3.25 -22.25
C PRO A 296 13.13 -3.29 -20.86
N GLY A 297 13.74 -4.41 -20.51
CA GLY A 297 14.45 -4.60 -19.24
C GLY A 297 13.59 -5.10 -18.08
N GLN A 298 12.28 -5.32 -18.28
CA GLN A 298 11.43 -5.99 -17.28
C GLN A 298 11.66 -7.50 -17.19
N GLY A 299 12.35 -8.08 -18.18
CA GLY A 299 12.73 -9.50 -18.18
C GLY A 299 11.55 -10.45 -18.40
N LYS A 300 11.84 -11.74 -18.35
CA LYS A 300 10.87 -12.85 -18.30
C LYS A 300 10.59 -13.24 -16.84
N THR A 301 9.54 -14.04 -16.61
CA THR A 301 9.23 -14.61 -15.28
C THR A 301 10.45 -15.22 -14.58
N GLN A 302 11.33 -15.91 -15.33
CA GLN A 302 12.54 -16.49 -14.75
C GLN A 302 13.52 -15.43 -14.22
N ASP A 303 13.63 -14.27 -14.85
CA ASP A 303 14.56 -13.21 -14.42
C ASP A 303 14.10 -12.62 -13.07
N HIS A 304 12.78 -12.52 -12.84
CA HIS A 304 12.22 -12.18 -11.53
C HIS A 304 12.53 -13.25 -10.48
N ILE A 305 12.40 -14.54 -10.83
CA ILE A 305 12.70 -15.65 -9.92
C ILE A 305 14.18 -15.64 -9.53
N ASP A 306 15.08 -15.40 -10.49
CA ASP A 306 16.52 -15.33 -10.28
C ASP A 306 16.89 -14.14 -9.38
N ALA A 307 16.33 -12.95 -9.64
CA ALA A 307 16.52 -11.79 -8.76
C ALA A 307 15.97 -12.04 -7.33
N LEU A 308 14.87 -12.79 -7.19
CA LEU A 308 14.37 -13.19 -5.87
C LEU A 308 15.30 -14.19 -5.15
N ASN A 309 16.03 -15.02 -5.90
CA ASN A 309 17.08 -15.87 -5.33
C ASN A 309 18.29 -15.05 -4.86
N ASP A 310 18.69 -14.02 -5.62
CA ASP A 310 19.73 -13.07 -5.21
C ASP A 310 19.31 -12.34 -3.93
N PHE A 311 18.06 -11.87 -3.85
CA PHE A 311 17.51 -11.29 -2.62
C PHE A 311 17.58 -12.27 -1.44
N LYS A 312 17.18 -13.54 -1.64
CA LYS A 312 17.30 -14.58 -0.62
C LYS A 312 18.74 -14.80 -0.14
N ALA A 313 19.72 -14.72 -1.03
CA ALA A 313 21.13 -14.81 -0.67
C ALA A 313 21.61 -13.61 0.18
N LEU A 314 20.99 -12.44 0.02
CA LEU A 314 21.29 -11.23 0.80
C LEU A 314 20.64 -11.22 2.20
N ILE A 315 19.55 -11.96 2.42
CA ILE A 315 18.78 -11.97 3.70
C ILE A 315 19.67 -12.05 4.95
N PRO A 316 20.64 -12.99 5.06
CA PRO A 316 21.47 -13.14 6.27
C PRO A 316 22.33 -11.92 6.63
N TYR A 317 22.43 -10.94 5.73
CA TYR A 317 23.25 -9.74 5.88
C TYR A 317 22.39 -8.48 6.00
N ILE A 318 21.28 -8.40 5.27
CA ILE A 318 20.39 -7.23 5.29
C ILE A 318 19.46 -7.23 6.52
N VAL A 319 19.26 -8.39 7.17
CA VAL A 319 18.60 -8.45 8.48
C VAL A 319 19.56 -7.89 9.54
N PRO A 320 19.18 -6.83 10.28
CA PRO A 320 20.03 -6.27 11.33
C PRO A 320 20.17 -7.24 12.49
N ARG A 321 21.26 -7.11 13.27
CA ARG A 321 21.55 -8.02 14.40
C ARG A 321 21.10 -7.50 15.75
N GLU A 322 20.87 -6.19 15.88
CA GLU A 322 20.51 -5.58 17.14
C GLU A 322 19.07 -5.97 17.53
N PRO A 323 18.84 -6.52 18.75
CA PRO A 323 17.51 -6.96 19.17
C PRO A 323 16.43 -5.87 19.06
N ARG A 324 16.79 -4.60 19.31
CA ARG A 324 15.86 -3.47 19.16
C ARG A 324 15.35 -3.26 17.75
N HIS A 325 16.14 -3.62 16.72
CA HIS A 325 15.73 -3.52 15.32
C HIS A 325 14.81 -4.68 14.94
N LEU A 326 15.00 -5.84 15.57
CA LEU A 326 14.24 -7.06 15.35
C LEU A 326 12.96 -7.12 16.17
N ALA A 327 12.82 -6.35 17.25
CA ALA A 327 11.60 -6.33 18.04
C ALA A 327 10.35 -6.04 17.17
N GLY A 328 9.28 -6.81 17.37
CA GLY A 328 8.02 -6.62 16.68
C GLY A 328 7.28 -5.41 17.25
N HIS A 329 6.72 -4.58 16.38
CA HIS A 329 5.89 -3.43 16.76
C HIS A 329 4.63 -3.40 15.91
N LEU A 330 3.49 -3.13 16.55
CA LEU A 330 2.26 -2.76 15.87
C LEU A 330 2.38 -1.32 15.40
N TRP A 331 2.20 -1.08 14.11
CA TRP A 331 2.26 0.24 13.51
C TRP A 331 1.11 0.43 12.53
N HIS A 332 0.62 1.66 12.44
CA HIS A 332 -0.51 1.98 11.56
C HIS A 332 -0.07 1.91 10.08
N PRO A 333 -0.80 1.18 9.22
CA PRO A 333 -0.35 0.89 7.85
C PRO A 333 -0.53 2.07 6.87
N ASP A 334 -1.50 2.95 7.11
CA ASP A 334 -1.78 4.12 6.25
C ASP A 334 -2.07 5.37 7.10
N LEU A 335 -1.10 5.80 7.92
CA LEU A 335 -1.31 6.94 8.80
C LEU A 335 -1.09 8.26 8.05
N HIS A 336 -2.19 8.87 7.62
CA HIS A 336 -2.26 10.22 7.07
C HIS A 336 -3.20 11.11 7.88
N ALA A 337 -3.18 12.41 7.63
CA ALA A 337 -3.95 13.39 8.40
C ALA A 337 -5.47 13.11 8.38
N ASP A 338 -6.04 12.58 7.29
CA ASP A 338 -7.48 12.24 7.23
C ASP A 338 -7.88 11.10 8.19
N ASN A 339 -6.92 10.25 8.61
CA ASN A 339 -7.15 9.12 9.51
C ASN A 339 -6.96 9.48 10.99
N ILE A 340 -6.66 10.74 11.30
CA ILE A 340 -6.49 11.25 12.66
C ILE A 340 -7.63 12.22 12.95
N LEU A 341 -8.52 11.83 13.85
CA LEU A 341 -9.60 12.69 14.31
C LEU A 341 -9.13 13.50 15.52
N VAL A 342 -9.40 14.80 15.47
CA VAL A 342 -9.01 15.77 16.50
C VAL A 342 -10.20 16.59 16.95
N ALA A 343 -10.11 17.11 18.16
CA ALA A 343 -11.04 18.10 18.70
C ALA A 343 -10.27 19.22 19.39
N ALA A 344 -10.90 20.40 19.48
CA ALA A 344 -10.34 21.52 20.20
C ALA A 344 -10.04 21.15 21.65
N SER A 345 -8.91 21.63 22.18
CA SER A 345 -8.44 21.31 23.52
C SER A 345 -7.65 22.47 24.11
N ASP A 346 -7.63 22.58 25.44
CA ASP A 346 -6.79 23.51 26.19
C ASP A 346 -5.31 23.06 26.25
N ALA A 347 -4.99 21.90 25.68
CA ALA A 347 -3.61 21.42 25.55
C ALA A 347 -2.75 22.40 24.73
N PRO A 348 -1.43 22.45 24.97
CA PRO A 348 -0.51 23.16 24.08
C PRO A 348 -0.76 22.74 22.64
N GLY A 349 -1.09 23.69 21.76
CA GLY A 349 -1.45 23.42 20.37
C GLY A 349 -2.93 23.47 20.01
N GLY A 350 -3.83 23.63 20.98
CA GLY A 350 -5.24 23.91 20.72
C GLY A 350 -6.08 22.69 20.30
N PHE A 351 -5.51 21.48 20.26
CA PHE A 351 -6.25 20.25 19.96
C PHE A 351 -5.68 18.99 20.63
N SER A 352 -6.52 17.97 20.71
CA SER A 352 -6.16 16.62 21.11
C SER A 352 -6.67 15.59 20.08
N VAL A 353 -5.96 14.46 19.96
CA VAL A 353 -6.42 13.32 19.16
C VAL A 353 -7.57 12.65 19.88
N THR A 354 -8.73 12.57 19.23
CA THR A 354 -9.92 11.87 19.75
C THR A 354 -9.99 10.44 19.27
N SER A 355 -9.45 10.13 18.08
CA SER A 355 -9.34 8.76 17.57
C SER A 355 -8.39 8.67 16.38
N ILE A 356 -7.76 7.50 16.22
CA ILE A 356 -7.07 7.08 15.00
C ILE A 356 -7.91 5.97 14.37
N ILE A 357 -8.28 6.14 13.11
CA ILE A 357 -9.17 5.23 12.36
C ILE A 357 -8.41 4.52 11.25
N ASP A 358 -9.05 3.51 10.63
CA ASP A 358 -8.52 2.72 9.51
C ASP A 358 -7.30 1.84 9.87
N TRP A 359 -7.47 1.03 10.91
CA TRP A 359 -6.49 0.01 11.32
C TRP A 359 -6.54 -1.26 10.45
N GLN A 360 -7.27 -1.23 9.33
CA GLN A 360 -7.32 -2.32 8.38
C GLN A 360 -5.91 -2.66 7.88
N CYS A 361 -5.61 -3.94 7.66
CA CYS A 361 -4.28 -4.43 7.24
C CYS A 361 -3.13 -4.19 8.24
N SER A 362 -3.43 -3.76 9.47
CA SER A 362 -2.41 -3.59 10.51
C SER A 362 -1.75 -4.92 10.87
N TRP A 363 -0.47 -4.84 11.22
CA TRP A 363 0.30 -6.01 11.60
C TRP A 363 1.45 -5.62 12.53
N VAL A 364 1.93 -6.62 13.28
CA VAL A 364 3.14 -6.58 14.07
C VAL A 364 4.30 -7.02 13.18
N GLY A 365 5.23 -6.10 12.93
CA GLY A 365 6.42 -6.34 12.10
C GLY A 365 7.70 -5.88 12.79
N PRO A 366 8.88 -6.34 12.36
CA PRO A 366 10.15 -5.93 12.97
C PRO A 366 10.39 -4.43 12.79
N ALA A 367 10.96 -3.79 13.80
CA ALA A 367 11.14 -2.33 13.85
C ALA A 367 11.76 -1.74 12.58
N PHE A 368 12.83 -2.36 12.04
CA PHE A 368 13.54 -1.88 10.86
C PHE A 368 12.73 -1.92 9.55
N ILE A 369 11.60 -2.64 9.53
CA ILE A 369 10.67 -2.70 8.41
C ILE A 369 9.42 -1.86 8.70
N ASN A 370 8.89 -1.97 9.92
CA ASN A 370 7.54 -1.52 10.22
C ASN A 370 7.47 -0.09 10.76
N LEU A 371 8.43 0.35 11.57
CA LEU A 371 8.43 1.71 12.13
C LEU A 371 8.90 2.73 11.09
N ASN A 372 8.02 3.67 10.75
CA ASN A 372 8.27 4.69 9.75
C ASN A 372 7.63 6.03 10.14
N VAL A 373 8.12 7.11 9.52
CA VAL A 373 7.52 8.45 9.67
C VAL A 373 6.21 8.49 8.87
N PRO A 374 5.08 8.88 9.50
CA PRO A 374 3.79 9.05 8.81
C PRO A 374 3.90 10.01 7.63
N THR A 375 3.05 9.79 6.64
CA THR A 375 3.10 10.46 5.33
C THR A 375 3.12 11.97 5.45
N MET A 376 2.27 12.50 6.34
CA MET A 376 2.09 13.93 6.53
C MET A 376 3.28 14.63 7.19
N PHE A 377 4.23 13.89 7.77
CA PHE A 377 5.48 14.41 8.34
C PHE A 377 6.71 13.97 7.54
N GLN A 378 6.54 13.20 6.47
CA GLN A 378 7.66 12.58 5.77
C GLN A 378 8.29 13.53 4.75
N ALA A 379 9.57 13.87 4.93
CA ALA A 379 10.36 14.49 3.89
C ALA A 379 11.20 13.49 3.08
N THR A 380 11.34 13.81 1.79
CA THR A 380 12.07 13.02 0.79
C THR A 380 13.52 13.48 0.61
N ILE A 381 13.79 14.76 0.89
CA ILE A 381 15.09 15.43 0.78
C ILE A 381 15.44 16.10 2.11
N GLY A 382 16.73 16.25 2.39
CA GLY A 382 17.21 16.99 3.55
C GLY A 382 17.11 16.22 4.88
N THR A 383 16.82 14.92 4.83
CA THR A 383 16.69 14.03 6.00
C THR A 383 17.85 13.02 6.03
N PRO A 384 19.05 13.42 6.50
CA PRO A 384 20.19 12.52 6.55
C PRO A 384 19.92 11.36 7.51
N SER A 385 20.42 10.16 7.18
CA SER A 385 20.29 9.00 8.07
C SER A 385 20.98 9.22 9.41
N GLY A 386 20.47 8.59 10.47
CA GLY A 386 20.98 8.73 11.83
C GLY A 386 20.43 9.94 12.58
N HIS A 387 21.13 10.30 13.65
CA HIS A 387 20.84 11.47 14.49
C HIS A 387 21.31 12.80 13.88
N ARG A 388 21.59 12.83 12.57
CA ARG A 388 21.99 14.06 11.89
C ARG A 388 20.76 14.98 11.75
N PRO A 389 20.91 16.29 12.01
CA PRO A 389 19.80 17.23 11.88
C PRO A 389 19.37 17.36 10.41
N ALA A 390 18.18 17.91 10.19
CA ALA A 390 17.71 18.24 8.86
C ALA A 390 18.70 19.19 8.16
N VAL A 391 18.94 18.97 6.86
CA VAL A 391 19.83 19.83 6.08
C VAL A 391 19.14 21.17 5.85
N THR A 392 19.78 22.25 6.28
CA THR A 392 19.32 23.61 6.01
C THR A 392 19.70 24.03 4.59
N PRO A 393 18.77 24.61 3.80
CA PRO A 393 19.11 25.14 2.49
C PRO A 393 20.10 26.31 2.61
N ASN A 394 20.97 26.43 1.61
CA ASN A 394 21.98 27.45 1.48
C ASN A 394 21.31 28.82 1.25
N PRO A 395 21.48 29.79 2.17
CA PRO A 395 20.85 31.11 2.07
C PRO A 395 21.23 31.89 0.80
N VAL A 396 22.46 31.71 0.30
CA VAL A 396 22.93 32.40 -0.92
C VAL A 396 22.22 31.84 -2.14
N ALA A 397 22.16 30.52 -2.25
CA ALA A 397 21.45 29.87 -3.36
C ALA A 397 19.94 30.12 -3.30
N LEU A 398 19.34 30.19 -2.10
CA LEU A 398 17.93 30.57 -1.91
C LEU A 398 17.61 31.99 -2.41
N ALA A 399 18.59 32.90 -2.37
CA ALA A 399 18.42 34.26 -2.87
C ALA A 399 18.49 34.35 -4.40
N GLU A 400 19.05 33.34 -5.07
CA GLU A 400 19.25 33.30 -6.53
C GLU A 400 18.13 32.58 -7.30
N VAL A 401 17.26 31.86 -6.61
CA VAL A 401 16.14 31.10 -7.23
C VAL A 401 14.88 31.96 -7.34
N SER A 402 13.90 31.49 -8.13
CA SER A 402 12.62 32.18 -8.26
C SER A 402 11.86 32.20 -6.92
N PRO A 403 10.91 33.14 -6.70
CA PRO A 403 10.09 33.16 -5.49
C PRO A 403 9.33 31.84 -5.24
N GLU A 404 8.82 31.21 -6.30
CA GLU A 404 8.12 29.92 -6.24
C GLU A 404 9.06 28.80 -5.79
N ASP A 405 10.27 28.73 -6.39
CA ASP A 405 11.27 27.73 -6.00
C ASP A 405 11.77 27.94 -4.57
N ARG A 406 11.84 29.20 -4.11
CA ARG A 406 12.22 29.55 -2.74
C ARG A 406 11.15 29.08 -1.75
N GLU A 407 9.88 29.33 -2.03
CA GLU A 407 8.76 28.90 -1.20
C GLU A 407 8.72 27.36 -1.10
N GLU A 408 8.83 26.67 -2.22
CA GLU A 408 8.88 25.21 -2.27
C GLU A 408 10.11 24.65 -1.52
N ALA A 409 11.28 25.27 -1.65
CA ALA A 409 12.47 24.88 -0.91
C ALA A 409 12.31 25.03 0.61
N MET A 410 11.66 26.12 1.06
CA MET A 410 11.37 26.34 2.48
C MET A 410 10.34 25.36 3.01
N ARG A 411 9.29 25.03 2.22
CA ARG A 411 8.32 23.99 2.55
C ARG A 411 8.99 22.62 2.72
N MET A 412 9.85 22.23 1.78
CA MET A 412 10.62 20.97 1.88
C MET A 412 11.53 20.96 3.12
N HIS A 413 12.17 22.09 3.44
CA HIS A 413 13.00 22.20 4.64
C HIS A 413 12.17 22.05 5.92
N ARG A 414 11.00 22.69 6.00
CA ARG A 414 10.07 22.52 7.13
C ARG A 414 9.68 21.06 7.29
N LEU A 415 9.30 20.38 6.21
CA LEU A 415 8.95 18.97 6.25
C LEU A 415 10.14 18.09 6.70
N ALA A 416 11.38 18.44 6.33
CA ALA A 416 12.57 17.74 6.80
C ALA A 416 12.81 17.92 8.31
N ILE A 417 12.50 19.09 8.86
CA ILE A 417 12.50 19.34 10.30
C ILE A 417 11.44 18.47 10.99
N LEU A 418 10.20 18.45 10.48
CA LEU A 418 9.12 17.64 11.06
C LEU A 418 9.43 16.14 11.02
N HIS A 419 9.99 15.66 9.90
CA HIS A 419 10.45 14.27 9.75
C HIS A 419 11.46 13.93 10.83
N LYS A 420 12.50 14.76 11.01
CA LYS A 420 13.54 14.54 12.02
C LYS A 420 13.00 14.64 13.44
N LEU A 421 12.09 15.57 13.70
CA LEU A 421 11.43 15.70 14.98
C LEU A 421 10.61 14.45 15.33
N PHE A 422 9.82 13.92 14.38
CA PHE A 422 9.06 12.70 14.57
C PHE A 422 9.97 11.50 14.85
N GLU A 423 11.04 11.39 14.08
CA GLU A 423 12.08 10.39 14.25
C GLU A 423 12.68 10.36 15.64
N ASP A 424 13.08 11.53 16.14
CA ASP A 424 13.74 11.66 17.43
C ASP A 424 12.75 11.46 18.60
N LEU A 425 11.49 11.87 18.44
CA LEU A 425 10.48 11.78 19.50
C LEU A 425 9.78 10.42 19.58
N VAL A 426 9.53 9.76 18.45
CA VAL A 426 8.58 8.64 18.37
C VAL A 426 9.28 7.33 18.03
N ILE A 427 10.24 7.34 17.08
CA ILE A 427 10.90 6.14 16.57
C ILE A 427 12.45 6.19 16.67
N PRO A 428 13.05 6.63 17.79
CA PRO A 428 14.50 6.77 17.90
C PRO A 428 15.27 5.45 17.73
N GLN A 429 14.60 4.32 17.97
CA GLN A 429 15.17 2.96 17.89
C GLN A 429 15.57 2.51 16.48
N VAL A 430 15.07 3.17 15.43
CA VAL A 430 15.43 2.84 14.03
C VAL A 430 16.39 3.84 13.39
N LEU A 431 16.81 4.89 14.12
CA LEU A 431 17.68 5.93 13.58
C LEU A 431 19.07 5.41 13.25
N ASP A 432 19.58 4.47 14.04
CA ASP A 432 20.91 3.90 13.88
C ASP A 432 20.92 2.68 12.94
N VAL A 433 19.77 2.26 12.40
CA VAL A 433 19.72 1.18 11.41
C VAL A 433 20.57 1.59 10.21
N PRO A 434 21.67 0.86 9.90
CA PRO A 434 22.50 1.20 8.75
C PRO A 434 21.66 1.21 7.46
N VAL A 435 21.96 2.06 6.48
CA VAL A 435 21.39 1.95 5.12
C VAL A 435 19.87 1.72 5.05
N ARG A 436 19.06 2.78 5.18
CA ARG A 436 17.58 2.67 5.00
C ARG A 436 17.15 2.09 3.64
N ALA A 437 18.03 2.10 2.64
CA ALA A 437 17.76 1.53 1.32
C ALA A 437 17.40 0.02 1.35
N ARG A 438 17.76 -0.71 2.43
CA ARG A 438 17.33 -2.11 2.63
C ARG A 438 15.81 -2.27 2.60
N TRP A 439 15.09 -1.27 3.09
CA TRP A 439 13.63 -1.27 3.14
C TRP A 439 13.03 -1.30 1.73
N GLN A 440 13.58 -0.50 0.82
CA GLN A 440 13.15 -0.50 -0.59
C GLN A 440 13.35 -1.88 -1.22
N LEU A 441 14.49 -2.52 -0.97
CA LEU A 441 14.74 -3.87 -1.49
C LEU A 441 13.70 -4.88 -0.99
N ILE A 442 13.37 -4.84 0.31
CA ILE A 442 12.38 -5.73 0.93
C ILE A 442 10.98 -5.50 0.39
N ASP A 443 10.53 -4.23 0.30
CA ASP A 443 9.19 -3.89 -0.19
C ASP A 443 9.01 -4.31 -1.66
N CYS A 444 10.04 -4.12 -2.48
CA CYS A 444 10.01 -4.56 -3.87
C CYS A 444 9.97 -6.08 -4.02
N ALA A 445 10.68 -6.82 -3.16
CA ALA A 445 10.73 -8.28 -3.21
C ALA A 445 9.34 -8.92 -2.98
N ALA A 446 8.41 -8.20 -2.36
CA ALA A 446 7.08 -8.70 -2.04
C ALA A 446 6.11 -8.72 -3.25
N SER A 447 6.38 -7.92 -4.28
CA SER A 447 5.53 -7.78 -5.47
C SER A 447 6.33 -7.39 -6.72
N THR A 448 7.40 -8.14 -7.04
CA THR A 448 8.29 -7.84 -8.17
C THR A 448 7.56 -7.78 -9.51
N TRP A 449 6.49 -8.56 -9.70
CA TRP A 449 5.69 -8.50 -10.93
C TRP A 449 4.89 -7.20 -11.04
N GLU A 450 4.32 -6.76 -9.93
CA GLU A 450 3.45 -5.58 -9.88
C GLU A 450 4.26 -4.29 -10.02
N ILE A 451 5.33 -4.20 -9.22
CA ILE A 451 6.23 -3.04 -9.15
C ILE A 451 7.17 -2.99 -10.37
N GLY A 452 7.54 -4.16 -10.90
CA GLY A 452 8.48 -4.32 -12.01
C GLY A 452 9.86 -4.81 -11.55
N LEU A 453 10.56 -5.49 -12.45
CA LEU A 453 11.92 -5.98 -12.21
C LEU A 453 12.92 -4.83 -12.09
N LEU A 454 12.77 -3.79 -12.91
CA LEU A 454 13.70 -2.66 -12.93
C LEU A 454 13.78 -1.95 -11.55
N PRO A 455 12.68 -1.57 -10.89
CA PRO A 455 12.78 -0.98 -9.56
C PRO A 455 13.35 -1.92 -8.50
N PHE A 456 13.09 -3.22 -8.58
CA PHE A 456 13.65 -4.21 -7.67
C PHE A 456 15.17 -4.33 -7.83
N MET A 457 15.65 -4.47 -9.07
CA MET A 457 17.07 -4.49 -9.39
C MET A 457 17.75 -3.19 -8.98
N LYS A 458 17.12 -2.03 -9.17
CA LYS A 458 17.67 -0.75 -8.73
C LYS A 458 17.85 -0.70 -7.22
N ALA A 459 16.89 -1.21 -6.45
CA ALA A 459 16.99 -1.29 -5.00
C ALA A 459 18.10 -2.26 -4.56
N MET A 460 18.26 -3.38 -5.27
CA MET A 460 19.32 -4.36 -5.01
C MET A 460 20.72 -3.79 -5.30
N ILE A 461 20.90 -3.12 -6.43
CA ILE A 461 22.15 -2.44 -6.78
C ILE A 461 22.53 -1.43 -5.69
N LYS A 462 21.60 -0.62 -5.19
CA LYS A 462 21.87 0.31 -4.07
C LYS A 462 22.34 -0.39 -2.79
N VAL A 463 21.85 -1.60 -2.52
CA VAL A 463 22.27 -2.41 -1.37
C VAL A 463 23.68 -2.96 -1.60
N VAL A 464 23.98 -3.45 -2.80
CA VAL A 464 25.31 -3.94 -3.18
C VAL A 464 26.36 -2.80 -3.21
N ASP A 465 26.01 -1.62 -3.72
CA ASP A 465 26.88 -0.44 -3.74
C ASP A 465 27.27 0.03 -2.34
N ARG A 466 26.41 -0.24 -1.35
CA ARG A 466 26.61 0.12 0.07
C ARG A 466 26.94 -1.08 0.94
N TRP A 467 27.48 -2.14 0.34
CA TRP A 467 27.68 -3.42 1.02
C TRP A 467 28.58 -3.33 2.24
N GLU A 468 29.66 -2.54 2.18
CA GLU A 468 30.58 -2.33 3.31
C GLU A 468 29.84 -1.78 4.55
N GLU A 469 28.87 -0.87 4.36
CA GLU A 469 28.05 -0.33 5.46
C GLU A 469 27.09 -1.37 6.08
N ILE A 470 26.75 -2.43 5.33
CA ILE A 470 25.78 -3.46 5.74
C ILE A 470 26.49 -4.66 6.37
N ALA A 471 27.56 -5.12 5.73
CA ALA A 471 28.20 -6.39 6.03
C ALA A 471 29.69 -6.28 6.38
N GLY A 472 30.28 -5.08 6.33
CA GLY A 472 31.72 -4.86 6.53
C GLY A 472 32.54 -5.59 5.45
N ASP A 473 33.62 -6.24 5.87
CA ASP A 473 34.57 -6.94 4.98
C ASP A 473 34.03 -8.29 4.42
N LYS A 474 32.79 -8.67 4.74
CA LYS A 474 32.24 -9.94 4.25
C LYS A 474 32.04 -9.87 2.73
N PRO A 475 32.30 -10.96 1.98
CA PRO A 475 32.03 -10.98 0.54
C PRO A 475 30.53 -10.83 0.27
N CYS A 476 30.18 -9.97 -0.70
CA CYS A 476 28.80 -9.86 -1.17
C CYS A 476 28.43 -11.12 -1.98
N PRO A 477 27.28 -11.78 -1.72
CA PRO A 477 26.88 -12.95 -2.49
C PRO A 477 26.33 -12.61 -3.88
N VAL A 478 26.04 -11.33 -4.15
CA VAL A 478 25.47 -10.83 -5.41
C VAL A 478 26.46 -9.86 -6.04
N HIS A 479 26.73 -10.03 -7.33
CA HIS A 479 27.64 -9.18 -8.08
C HIS A 479 27.01 -8.80 -9.43
N PHE A 480 27.18 -7.54 -9.81
CA PHE A 480 26.78 -7.04 -11.11
C PHE A 480 28.01 -6.74 -11.95
N THR A 481 28.02 -7.23 -13.18
CA THR A 481 29.02 -6.85 -14.18
C THR A 481 28.77 -5.42 -14.65
N GLU A 482 29.81 -4.77 -15.18
CA GLU A 482 29.70 -3.43 -15.76
C GLU A 482 28.64 -3.39 -16.88
N GLU A 483 28.59 -4.41 -17.73
CA GLU A 483 27.57 -4.56 -18.78
C GLU A 483 26.14 -4.62 -18.20
N GLN A 484 25.93 -5.38 -17.12
CA GLN A 484 24.61 -5.44 -16.45
C GLN A 484 24.22 -4.09 -15.84
N LEU A 485 25.17 -3.37 -15.24
CA LEU A 485 24.93 -2.05 -14.66
C LEU A 485 24.61 -1.01 -15.74
N GLU A 486 25.34 -1.03 -16.85
CA GLU A 486 25.09 -0.16 -18.00
C GLU A 486 23.73 -0.46 -18.64
N PHE A 487 23.41 -1.73 -18.90
CA PHE A 487 22.11 -2.13 -19.43
C PHE A 487 20.98 -1.68 -18.49
N HIS A 488 21.11 -1.97 -17.19
CA HIS A 488 20.13 -1.58 -16.20
C HIS A 488 19.97 -0.05 -16.15
N GLY A 489 21.05 0.71 -16.18
CA GLY A 489 21.04 2.16 -16.19
C GLY A 489 20.20 2.73 -17.34
N HIS A 490 20.42 2.23 -18.56
CA HIS A 490 19.63 2.63 -19.73
C HIS A 490 18.15 2.23 -19.61
N ALA A 491 17.87 0.96 -19.29
CA ALA A 491 16.51 0.45 -19.18
C ALA A 491 15.71 1.17 -18.08
N TYR A 492 16.32 1.39 -16.92
CA TYR A 492 15.71 2.11 -15.80
C TYR A 492 15.44 3.57 -16.15
N ALA A 493 16.35 4.25 -16.87
CA ALA A 493 16.12 5.61 -17.34
C ALA A 493 14.95 5.70 -18.33
N THR A 494 14.83 4.74 -19.24
CA THR A 494 13.68 4.63 -20.14
C THR A 494 12.38 4.40 -19.36
N TRP A 495 12.37 3.43 -18.45
CA TRP A 495 11.22 3.15 -17.59
C TRP A 495 10.76 4.37 -16.79
N LEU A 496 11.72 5.07 -16.17
CA LEU A 496 11.48 6.29 -15.42
C LEU A 496 10.84 7.35 -16.33
N ASN A 497 11.42 7.63 -17.50
CA ASN A 497 10.86 8.59 -18.45
C ASN A 497 9.40 8.26 -18.84
N HIS A 498 9.08 6.99 -19.11
CA HIS A 498 7.70 6.58 -19.42
C HIS A 498 6.74 6.82 -18.26
N GLN A 499 7.16 6.50 -17.03
CA GLN A 499 6.38 6.73 -15.83
C GLN A 499 6.16 8.22 -15.57
N GLN A 500 7.19 9.05 -15.77
CA GLN A 500 7.11 10.52 -15.66
C GLN A 500 6.13 11.10 -16.68
N ASN A 501 6.22 10.63 -17.93
CA ASN A 501 5.28 11.03 -18.97
C ASN A 501 3.84 10.64 -18.61
N GLY A 502 3.62 9.44 -18.08
CA GLY A 502 2.31 9.01 -17.59
C GLY A 502 1.77 9.90 -16.47
N ALA A 503 2.60 10.18 -15.46
CA ALA A 503 2.25 11.06 -14.34
C ALA A 503 1.98 12.50 -14.80
N GLN A 504 2.76 13.02 -15.75
CA GLN A 504 2.53 14.35 -16.33
C GLN A 504 1.19 14.42 -17.04
N VAL A 505 0.82 13.39 -17.83
CA VAL A 505 -0.49 13.39 -18.47
C VAL A 505 -1.61 13.38 -17.42
N VAL A 506 -1.51 12.59 -16.35
CA VAL A 506 -2.49 12.63 -15.25
C VAL A 506 -2.59 14.03 -14.64
N LYS A 507 -1.45 14.65 -14.33
CA LYS A 507 -1.37 16.00 -13.74
C LYS A 507 -2.01 17.05 -14.65
N GLU A 508 -1.73 17.01 -15.95
CA GLU A 508 -2.32 17.93 -16.91
C GLU A 508 -3.83 17.73 -17.08
N LEU A 509 -4.32 16.49 -16.97
CA LEU A 509 -5.73 16.17 -17.08
C LEU A 509 -6.51 16.62 -15.84
N MET A 510 -6.01 16.31 -14.65
CA MET A 510 -6.74 16.34 -13.38
C MET A 510 -6.25 17.41 -12.38
N GLY A 511 -5.21 18.17 -12.71
CA GLY A 511 -4.62 19.20 -11.83
C GLY A 511 -3.74 18.62 -10.71
N ASN A 512 -3.25 19.50 -9.82
CA ASN A 512 -2.34 19.15 -8.72
C ASN A 512 -3.03 18.45 -7.53
N ASN A 513 -4.36 18.50 -7.43
CA ASN A 513 -5.11 18.04 -6.25
C ASN A 513 -5.68 16.62 -6.36
N CYS A 514 -5.41 15.91 -7.47
CA CYS A 514 -6.00 14.59 -7.68
C CYS A 514 -5.01 13.46 -7.37
N LYS A 515 -5.40 12.63 -6.40
CA LYS A 515 -4.83 11.29 -6.16
C LYS A 515 -4.91 10.54 -7.50
N TYR A 516 -3.76 10.06 -8.01
CA TYR A 516 -3.49 9.62 -9.40
C TYR A 516 -4.43 8.58 -10.03
N SER A 517 -5.51 8.19 -9.39
CA SER A 517 -6.59 7.44 -9.99
C SER A 517 -7.19 8.16 -11.19
N LEU A 518 -7.50 7.39 -12.24
CA LEU A 518 -8.37 7.76 -13.36
C LEU A 518 -9.82 8.00 -12.93
N TYR A 519 -10.02 8.48 -11.73
CA TYR A 519 -11.27 8.54 -11.03
C TYR A 519 -11.83 9.96 -11.10
N VAL A 520 -13.12 10.06 -11.43
CA VAL A 520 -13.85 11.33 -11.48
C VAL A 520 -15.08 11.17 -10.62
N PRO A 521 -15.30 12.03 -9.61
CA PRO A 521 -16.55 12.03 -8.85
C PRO A 521 -17.75 12.23 -9.81
N ILE A 522 -18.81 11.42 -9.64
CA ILE A 522 -19.93 11.31 -10.61
C ILE A 522 -20.78 12.59 -10.69
N THR A 523 -20.54 13.56 -9.80
CA THR A 523 -21.41 14.73 -9.61
C THR A 523 -21.47 15.69 -10.80
N ASP A 524 -20.60 15.57 -11.80
CA ASP A 524 -20.56 16.45 -12.97
C ASP A 524 -20.40 15.67 -14.30
N PRO A 525 -21.51 15.41 -15.03
CA PRO A 525 -21.48 14.77 -16.35
C PRO A 525 -20.66 15.55 -17.41
N ASP A 526 -20.61 16.89 -17.30
CA ASP A 526 -19.86 17.73 -18.23
C ASP A 526 -18.36 17.58 -17.98
N MET A 527 -17.94 17.48 -16.71
CA MET A 527 -16.56 17.17 -16.33
C MET A 527 -16.13 15.78 -16.86
N VAL A 528 -17.01 14.78 -16.75
CA VAL A 528 -16.75 13.44 -17.31
C VAL A 528 -16.53 13.50 -18.81
N ALA A 529 -17.41 14.19 -19.55
CA ALA A 529 -17.29 14.34 -21.00
C ALA A 529 -16.02 15.13 -21.39
N TYR A 530 -15.74 16.21 -20.68
CA TYR A 530 -14.53 17.01 -20.83
C TYR A 530 -13.26 16.18 -20.66
N LEU A 531 -13.16 15.39 -19.59
CA LEU A 531 -11.98 14.57 -19.32
C LEU A 531 -11.81 13.45 -20.35
N LYS A 532 -12.90 12.81 -20.80
CA LYS A 532 -12.84 11.83 -21.89
C LYS A 532 -12.31 12.44 -23.19
N ASN A 533 -12.78 13.63 -23.55
CA ASN A 533 -12.30 14.34 -24.74
C ASN A 533 -10.82 14.73 -24.59
N LYS A 534 -10.42 15.26 -23.43
CA LYS A 534 -9.04 15.67 -23.16
C LYS A 534 -8.07 14.49 -23.17
N ILE A 535 -8.48 13.33 -22.64
CA ILE A 535 -7.72 12.07 -22.73
C ILE A 535 -7.51 11.68 -24.20
N GLU A 536 -8.56 11.72 -25.01
CA GLU A 536 -8.47 11.37 -26.43
C GLU A 536 -7.59 12.36 -27.22
N GLU A 537 -7.71 13.67 -26.99
CA GLU A 537 -6.81 14.67 -27.57
C GLU A 537 -5.35 14.41 -27.19
N ARG A 538 -5.10 14.03 -25.93
CA ARG A 538 -3.75 13.73 -25.47
C ARG A 538 -3.24 12.40 -26.05
N ARG A 539 -4.12 11.41 -26.22
CA ARG A 539 -3.83 10.16 -26.94
C ARG A 539 -3.44 10.45 -28.39
N GLN A 540 -4.16 11.32 -29.08
CA GLN A 540 -3.83 11.72 -30.44
C GLN A 540 -2.47 12.41 -30.52
N LYS A 541 -2.16 13.34 -29.60
CA LYS A 541 -0.83 13.98 -29.52
C LYS A 541 0.29 12.97 -29.18
N TRP A 542 -0.01 11.99 -28.33
CA TRP A 542 0.92 10.89 -28.02
C TRP A 542 1.21 10.05 -29.26
N MET A 543 0.17 9.68 -30.01
CA MET A 543 0.27 8.89 -31.24
C MET A 543 0.93 9.65 -32.38
N ALA A 544 0.74 10.98 -32.48
CA ALA A 544 1.36 11.83 -33.50
C ALA A 544 2.89 11.84 -33.44
N LYS A 545 3.50 11.39 -32.33
CA LYS A 545 4.96 11.14 -32.27
C LYS A 545 5.39 10.09 -33.31
N ALA A 546 4.50 9.16 -33.69
CA ALA A 546 4.75 8.12 -34.70
C ALA A 546 4.82 8.67 -36.13
N ASP A 547 4.10 9.76 -36.42
CA ASP A 547 3.96 10.31 -37.78
C ASP A 547 5.29 10.87 -38.32
N ASN A 548 6.26 11.13 -37.43
CA ASN A 548 7.61 11.58 -37.79
C ASN A 548 8.60 10.43 -38.05
N ALA A 549 8.20 9.17 -37.88
CA ALA A 549 9.13 8.03 -37.82
C ALA A 549 8.93 6.96 -38.91
N ASP A 550 7.82 6.99 -39.66
CA ASP A 550 7.43 6.01 -40.70
C ASP A 550 7.77 4.55 -40.31
N ASN A 551 7.45 4.19 -39.07
CA ASN A 551 7.87 2.95 -38.42
C ASN A 551 6.70 2.35 -37.64
N ASP A 552 6.10 1.30 -38.21
CA ASP A 552 4.96 0.58 -37.62
C ASP A 552 5.28 0.01 -36.22
N ALA A 553 6.54 -0.38 -35.96
CA ALA A 553 6.94 -0.87 -34.64
C ALA A 553 6.96 0.25 -33.59
N TYR A 554 7.35 1.47 -33.98
CA TYR A 554 7.30 2.63 -33.09
C TYR A 554 5.87 3.08 -32.81
N ARG A 555 4.98 3.01 -33.81
CA ARG A 555 3.55 3.25 -33.62
C ARG A 555 2.94 2.24 -32.64
N LEU A 556 3.23 0.95 -32.82
CA LEU A 556 2.78 -0.09 -31.91
C LEU A 556 3.33 0.12 -30.49
N LEU A 557 4.61 0.50 -30.34
CA LEU A 557 5.19 0.85 -29.04
C LEU A 557 4.45 2.01 -28.37
N LEU A 558 4.08 3.05 -29.12
CA LEU A 558 3.32 4.19 -28.57
C LEU A 558 1.90 3.80 -28.15
N GLU A 559 1.21 2.96 -28.93
CA GLU A 559 -0.07 2.39 -28.53
C GLU A 559 0.10 1.58 -27.24
N LEU A 560 1.11 0.74 -27.20
CA LEU A 560 1.40 -0.13 -26.07
C LEU A 560 1.94 0.63 -24.85
N THR A 561 2.49 1.82 -24.99
CA THR A 561 3.01 2.60 -23.85
C THR A 561 2.07 3.71 -23.41
N TRP A 562 0.85 3.74 -23.96
CA TRP A 562 -0.19 4.66 -23.52
C TRP A 562 -0.65 4.31 -22.09
N PRO A 563 -0.60 5.26 -21.14
CA PRO A 563 -0.92 5.00 -19.73
C PRO A 563 -2.40 4.74 -19.45
N PHE A 564 -3.32 5.15 -20.33
CA PHE A 564 -4.77 5.02 -20.12
C PHE A 564 -5.38 3.91 -20.99
N ARG A 565 -4.87 2.70 -20.84
CA ARG A 565 -5.37 1.50 -21.53
C ARG A 565 -6.25 0.66 -20.61
N ALA A 566 -7.25 0.00 -21.19
CA ALA A 566 -7.93 -1.10 -20.51
C ALA A 566 -6.96 -2.29 -20.42
N SER A 567 -6.47 -2.59 -19.22
CA SER A 567 -5.57 -3.72 -18.98
C SER A 567 -6.29 -5.06 -19.09
N ALA A 568 -5.56 -6.13 -19.42
CA ALA A 568 -6.06 -7.49 -19.24
C ALA A 568 -6.08 -7.93 -17.78
N ASP A 569 -5.20 -7.35 -16.96
CA ASP A 569 -5.28 -7.45 -15.51
C ASP A 569 -6.63 -6.91 -15.07
N SER A 570 -7.27 -7.67 -14.19
CA SER A 570 -8.60 -7.42 -13.60
C SER A 570 -8.76 -5.99 -13.11
N GLY A 571 -9.98 -5.58 -12.72
CA GLY A 571 -10.26 -4.24 -12.18
C GLY A 571 -9.42 -3.79 -10.97
N THR A 572 -8.33 -4.47 -10.63
CA THR A 572 -7.30 -4.14 -9.65
C THR A 572 -6.21 -3.21 -10.17
N SER A 573 -5.94 -3.12 -11.49
CA SER A 573 -4.79 -2.35 -12.02
C SER A 573 -4.85 -0.83 -11.80
N HIS A 574 -6.02 -0.21 -11.67
CA HIS A 574 -6.11 1.21 -11.26
C HIS A 574 -6.24 1.39 -9.74
N ILE A 575 -6.52 0.31 -8.99
CA ILE A 575 -6.30 0.29 -7.55
C ILE A 575 -4.80 0.33 -7.30
N VAL A 576 -3.98 -0.32 -8.13
CA VAL A 576 -2.53 -0.15 -8.12
C VAL A 576 -2.16 1.33 -8.30
N ILE A 577 -2.76 2.10 -9.22
CA ILE A 577 -2.44 3.55 -9.29
C ILE A 577 -2.86 4.32 -8.03
N HIS A 578 -4.00 3.98 -7.40
CA HIS A 578 -4.51 4.64 -6.19
C HIS A 578 -3.78 4.21 -4.90
N GLN A 579 -3.39 2.94 -4.82
CA GLN A 579 -2.61 2.34 -3.75
C GLN A 579 -1.16 2.72 -3.91
N LEU A 580 -0.56 2.64 -5.10
CA LEU A 580 0.76 3.18 -5.41
C LEU A 580 0.84 4.70 -5.23
N SER A 581 -0.27 5.46 -5.32
CA SER A 581 -0.30 6.90 -4.99
C SER A 581 -0.48 7.21 -3.51
N ASN A 582 -1.34 6.48 -2.77
CA ASN A 582 -1.35 6.59 -1.30
C ASN A 582 -0.05 6.00 -0.72
N ARG A 583 0.50 5.00 -1.39
CA ARG A 583 1.81 4.42 -1.17
C ARG A 583 2.94 5.36 -1.53
N ALA A 584 2.74 6.27 -2.50
CA ALA A 584 3.69 7.33 -2.81
C ALA A 584 3.84 8.36 -1.69
N GLU A 585 2.89 8.38 -0.76
CA GLU A 585 2.91 9.22 0.43
C GLU A 585 3.31 8.43 1.69
N THR A 586 3.10 7.10 1.77
CA THR A 586 3.78 6.21 2.73
C THR A 586 5.18 5.83 2.21
N PRO A 587 6.07 5.14 2.96
CA PRO A 587 7.42 4.83 2.47
C PRO A 587 7.47 4.04 1.15
N SER A 588 6.34 3.54 0.68
CA SER A 588 6.15 2.71 -0.49
C SER A 588 6.32 3.43 -1.83
N TYR A 589 7.56 3.36 -2.29
CA TYR A 589 7.86 3.06 -3.69
C TYR A 589 7.70 4.13 -4.77
N TYR A 590 7.39 5.36 -4.40
CA TYR A 590 7.38 6.46 -5.37
C TYR A 590 8.21 7.68 -4.97
N VAL A 591 8.74 7.69 -3.74
CA VAL A 591 9.58 8.78 -3.25
C VAL A 591 10.93 8.89 -3.98
N THR A 592 11.45 7.86 -4.65
CA THR A 592 12.64 8.03 -5.52
C THR A 592 12.30 8.42 -6.98
N ILE A 593 11.01 8.52 -7.32
CA ILE A 593 10.56 8.64 -8.71
C ILE A 593 9.81 9.96 -8.91
N TYR A 594 8.93 10.35 -7.98
CA TYR A 594 8.37 11.72 -7.95
C TYR A 594 9.44 12.76 -7.68
N ASP A 595 10.44 12.42 -6.86
CA ASP A 595 11.59 13.28 -6.73
C ASP A 595 12.34 13.39 -8.06
N ASN A 596 12.52 12.31 -8.84
CA ASN A 596 13.12 12.45 -10.18
C ASN A 596 12.29 13.30 -11.17
N MET A 597 10.95 13.36 -11.01
CA MET A 597 10.05 14.21 -11.82
C MET A 597 10.26 15.70 -11.59
N ARG A 598 10.52 16.13 -10.34
CA ARG A 598 10.90 17.52 -10.04
C ARG A 598 12.40 17.71 -10.22
N LEU A 599 13.23 16.75 -9.79
CA LEU A 599 14.68 16.83 -9.81
C LEU A 599 15.24 17.04 -11.21
N GLN A 600 14.80 16.50 -12.36
CA GLN A 600 15.58 16.86 -13.57
C GLN A 600 15.57 18.37 -13.94
N ASN A 601 14.52 19.12 -13.57
CA ASN A 601 14.54 20.59 -13.63
C ASN A 601 15.08 21.25 -12.33
N TYR A 602 14.87 20.62 -11.17
CA TYR A 602 15.24 21.13 -9.85
C TYR A 602 16.55 20.56 -9.27
N PHE A 603 17.23 19.60 -9.89
CA PHE A 603 18.40 18.88 -9.36
C PHE A 603 19.57 19.82 -9.33
N THR A 604 19.72 20.64 -10.37
CA THR A 604 20.66 21.76 -10.38
C THR A 604 20.38 22.75 -9.25
N ILE A 605 19.10 23.03 -8.96
CA ILE A 605 18.67 23.96 -7.91
C ILE A 605 18.85 23.35 -6.52
N LEU A 606 18.47 22.09 -6.31
CA LEU A 606 18.53 21.36 -5.06
C LEU A 606 19.97 20.97 -4.71
N VAL A 607 20.81 20.63 -5.69
CA VAL A 607 22.26 20.54 -5.52
C VAL A 607 22.82 21.89 -5.05
N LYS A 608 22.46 23.00 -5.70
CA LYS A 608 22.91 24.34 -5.27
C LYS A 608 22.40 24.73 -3.87
N LEU A 609 21.15 24.39 -3.56
CA LEU A 609 20.50 24.72 -2.30
C LEU A 609 21.00 23.85 -1.15
N TYR A 610 21.22 22.55 -1.33
CA TYR A 610 21.51 21.64 -0.22
C TYR A 610 22.96 21.13 -0.17
N ILE A 611 23.80 21.43 -1.18
CA ILE A 611 25.23 21.05 -1.20
C ILE A 611 26.11 22.28 -0.98
N PRO A 612 26.41 22.60 0.29
CA PRO A 612 27.77 23.04 0.62
C PRO A 612 28.49 22.16 1.65
N LEU A 613 27.95 21.01 2.08
CA LEU A 613 28.51 20.23 3.21
C LEU A 613 28.80 18.73 2.94
N ILE A 614 29.14 18.35 1.70
CA ILE A 614 29.67 16.99 1.37
C ILE A 614 31.00 17.09 0.61
N VAL A 615 31.94 17.94 1.07
CA VAL A 615 33.32 17.97 0.55
C VAL A 615 34.38 17.86 1.66
N ILE A 616 34.03 17.32 2.84
CA ILE A 616 35.04 16.99 3.87
C ILE A 616 34.88 15.53 4.30
N LYS A 617 35.23 14.63 3.38
CA LYS A 617 35.88 13.31 3.62
C LYS A 617 35.98 12.54 2.30
N VAL A 618 36.73 13.09 1.35
CA VAL A 618 37.44 12.31 0.33
C VAL A 618 38.86 12.88 0.30
N MET A 619 39.64 12.47 1.30
CA MET A 619 41.08 12.23 1.19
C MET A 619 41.36 10.91 1.90
#